data_AF-A0A2S8FNC1-F1
#
_entry.id   AF-A0A2S8FNC1-F1
#
_cell.length_a   1.000
_cell.length_b   1.000
_cell.length_c   1.000
_cell.angle_alpha   90.00
_cell.angle_beta   90.00
_cell.angle_gamma   90.00
#
_symmetry.space_group_name_H-M   'P 1'
#
loop_
_entity.id
_entity.type
_entity.pdbx_description
1 polymer ?
#
loop_
_entity_poly.entity_id
_entity_poly.type
_entity_poly.pdbx_seq_one_letter_code
_entity_poly.pdbx_strand_id
1 'polypeptide(L)'
;MSSHILKIKDSSMAIIESSVEGPITAVSLDMTATPPVLTISCMGTTVMFTDGTTANGRIKRIRTPTTTLSIQQFMDNTPFPGRAEAGFIGGTLIAEGTVDTNMVPIVLNANFIDVEPSESVLLGAVTQNDAGSPRQISINGAPISMLTDARLCSNPDNPGQPIYVNQYGFAINPASIQLGSSEAVPTSAEGYYAAGNFHAFLFEYGGSGDLAVVPPTTPQLSIERADYREDGSLVHYDVRGFATRFHLPNGAPNQSIDIYRLDFNPATGLHERMRIDSADVETRETGYERWRLSHTGNRPGGFRSGPPRFLMAVNVNENFSEQTEPDIRED
;
A
#
# COMPACT_ATOMS: atom_id res chain seq x y z
N MET A 1 -67.61 3.32 15.36
CA MET A 1 -66.42 4.18 15.18
C MET A 1 -65.20 3.28 15.25
N SER A 2 -64.61 2.91 14.11
CA SER A 2 -63.44 2.04 14.05
C SER A 2 -62.24 2.91 13.70
N SER A 3 -61.34 3.15 14.66
CA SER A 3 -60.10 3.88 14.41
C SER A 3 -59.09 2.95 13.75
N HIS A 4 -58.86 3.11 12.45
CA HIS A 4 -57.70 2.55 11.81
C HIS A 4 -56.46 3.35 12.24
N ILE A 5 -55.72 2.79 13.20
CA ILE A 5 -54.37 3.25 13.51
C ILE A 5 -53.49 2.77 12.36
N LEU A 6 -53.10 3.70 11.48
CA LEU A 6 -52.05 3.49 10.50
C LEU A 6 -50.76 3.20 11.28
N LYS A 7 -50.32 1.94 11.31
CA LYS A 7 -48.96 1.61 11.74
C LYS A 7 -48.02 2.20 10.70
N ILE A 8 -47.36 3.30 11.05
CA ILE A 8 -46.21 3.82 10.31
C ILE A 8 -45.20 2.68 10.26
N LYS A 9 -44.92 2.22 9.03
CA LYS A 9 -43.95 1.18 8.74
C LYS A 9 -42.62 1.68 9.28
N ASP A 10 -42.06 0.89 10.21
CA ASP A 10 -40.76 1.11 10.83
C ASP A 10 -39.73 1.42 9.72
N SER A 11 -39.33 2.68 9.62
CA SER A 11 -38.27 3.11 8.71
C SER A 11 -36.95 2.67 9.34
N SER A 12 -36.68 1.37 9.25
CA SER A 12 -35.42 0.76 9.66
C SER A 12 -34.28 1.46 8.91
N MET A 13 -33.29 1.94 9.67
CA MET A 13 -32.07 2.59 9.19
C MET A 13 -31.57 2.00 7.88
N ALA A 14 -31.29 2.86 6.90
CA ALA A 14 -30.59 2.50 5.67
C ALA A 14 -29.16 3.06 5.75
N ILE A 15 -28.39 2.48 6.68
CA ILE A 15 -26.93 2.60 6.67
C ILE A 15 -26.44 1.69 5.55
N ILE A 16 -25.74 2.26 4.58
CA ILE A 16 -25.17 1.53 3.45
C ILE A 16 -23.66 1.71 3.42
N GLU A 17 -22.95 0.71 2.91
CA GLU A 17 -21.54 0.86 2.55
C GLU A 17 -21.43 1.73 1.30
N SER A 18 -20.44 2.61 1.30
CA SER A 18 -20.22 3.56 0.23
C SER A 18 -18.75 3.91 0.14
N SER A 19 -18.33 4.25 -1.06
CA SER A 19 -17.03 4.87 -1.33
C SER A 19 -17.22 6.22 -2.02
N VAL A 20 -16.23 7.08 -1.91
CA VAL A 20 -16.07 8.27 -2.75
C VAL A 20 -14.63 8.33 -3.22
N GLU A 21 -14.44 8.61 -4.49
CA GLU A 21 -13.14 8.83 -5.10
C GLU A 21 -13.17 10.17 -5.83
N GLY A 22 -12.19 11.02 -5.61
CA GLY A 22 -12.07 12.28 -6.34
C GLY A 22 -11.21 13.34 -5.66
N PRO A 23 -11.22 14.58 -6.20
CA PRO A 23 -10.31 15.62 -5.74
C PRO A 23 -10.71 16.17 -4.36
N ILE A 24 -9.70 16.34 -3.50
CA ILE A 24 -9.84 17.03 -2.22
C ILE A 24 -9.95 18.54 -2.45
N THR A 25 -11.03 19.15 -1.98
CA THR A 25 -11.29 20.60 -2.13
C THR A 25 -11.13 21.39 -0.84
N ALA A 26 -11.34 20.75 0.30
CA ALA A 26 -11.13 21.34 1.62
C ALA A 26 -10.89 20.25 2.67
N VAL A 27 -10.15 20.60 3.71
CA VAL A 27 -9.91 19.76 4.89
C VAL A 27 -10.01 20.63 6.14
N SER A 28 -10.62 20.11 7.19
CA SER A 28 -10.68 20.74 8.51
C SER A 28 -10.67 19.69 9.61
N LEU A 29 -10.14 20.05 10.78
CA LEU A 29 -10.09 19.19 11.96
C LEU A 29 -10.86 19.84 13.11
N ASP A 30 -11.89 19.16 13.62
CA ASP A 30 -12.57 19.57 14.85
C ASP A 30 -11.90 18.93 16.06
N MET A 31 -11.12 19.75 16.78
CA MET A 31 -10.44 19.37 18.01
C MET A 31 -11.34 19.42 19.25
N THR A 32 -12.57 19.93 19.13
CA THR A 32 -13.53 19.99 20.26
C THR A 32 -14.28 18.69 20.45
N ALA A 33 -14.35 17.86 19.40
CA ALA A 33 -14.86 16.50 19.46
C ALA A 33 -13.86 15.55 20.17
N THR A 34 -14.38 14.51 20.83
CA THR A 34 -13.57 13.47 21.46
C THR A 34 -14.05 12.08 21.00
N PRO A 35 -13.27 11.36 20.15
CA PRO A 35 -11.98 11.77 19.55
C PRO A 35 -12.12 12.93 18.54
N PRO A 36 -11.02 13.63 18.18
CA PRO A 36 -11.03 14.64 17.14
C PRO A 36 -11.61 14.12 15.83
N VAL A 37 -12.33 14.98 15.11
CA VAL A 37 -13.02 14.59 13.87
C VAL A 37 -12.41 15.32 12.68
N LEU A 38 -11.84 14.55 11.77
CA LEU A 38 -11.36 15.03 10.48
C LEU A 38 -12.54 15.14 9.51
N THR A 39 -12.68 16.28 8.85
CA THR A 39 -13.69 16.52 7.82
C THR A 39 -13.01 16.89 6.50
N ILE A 40 -13.34 16.17 5.44
CA ILE A 40 -12.77 16.34 4.09
C ILE A 40 -13.92 16.60 3.12
N SER A 41 -13.76 17.57 2.22
CA SER A 41 -14.70 17.80 1.11
C SER A 41 -14.15 17.20 -0.17
N CYS A 42 -14.85 16.21 -0.73
CA CYS A 42 -14.48 15.50 -1.95
C CYS A 42 -15.70 15.38 -2.87
N MET A 43 -15.60 15.89 -4.10
CA MET A 43 -16.70 15.87 -5.10
C MET A 43 -18.07 16.36 -4.58
N GLY A 44 -18.08 17.31 -3.65
CA GLY A 44 -19.31 17.82 -3.02
C GLY A 44 -19.87 16.92 -1.89
N THR A 45 -19.23 15.79 -1.61
CA THR A 45 -19.51 14.92 -0.46
C THR A 45 -18.64 15.35 0.73
N THR A 46 -19.25 15.35 1.92
CA THR A 46 -18.53 15.49 3.19
C THR A 46 -18.11 14.11 3.68
N VAL A 47 -16.81 13.92 3.84
CA VAL A 47 -16.21 12.72 4.43
C VAL A 47 -15.77 13.04 5.85
N MET A 48 -16.26 12.29 6.82
CA MET A 48 -15.86 12.40 8.22
C MET A 48 -15.02 11.18 8.60
N PHE A 49 -13.91 11.43 9.29
CA PHE A 49 -13.02 10.39 9.78
C PHE A 49 -12.65 10.65 11.23
N THR A 50 -12.62 9.57 12.01
CA THR A 50 -12.17 9.55 13.39
C THR A 50 -11.23 8.37 13.56
N ASP A 51 -10.11 8.60 14.26
CA ASP A 51 -9.22 7.52 14.65
C ASP A 51 -9.96 6.52 15.53
N GLY A 52 -9.60 5.24 15.38
CA GLY A 52 -10.15 4.17 16.18
C GLY A 52 -10.18 2.85 15.44
N THR A 53 -11.13 2.01 15.85
CA THR A 53 -11.29 0.66 15.33
C THR A 53 -12.71 0.51 14.79
N THR A 54 -12.88 -0.12 13.64
CA THR A 54 -14.17 -0.51 13.09
C THR A 54 -14.86 -1.56 13.97
N ALA A 55 -16.16 -1.80 13.74
CA ALA A 55 -16.92 -2.81 14.48
C ALA A 55 -16.34 -4.24 14.35
N ASN A 56 -15.68 -4.55 13.23
CA ASN A 56 -15.02 -5.83 12.99
C ASN A 56 -13.55 -5.88 13.46
N GLY A 57 -13.08 -4.87 14.21
CA GLY A 57 -11.76 -4.91 14.84
C GLY A 57 -10.59 -4.46 13.95
N ARG A 58 -10.85 -3.85 12.78
CA ARG A 58 -9.84 -3.26 11.89
C ARG A 58 -9.48 -1.85 12.36
N ILE A 59 -8.20 -1.50 12.35
CA ILE A 59 -7.74 -0.15 12.69
C ILE A 59 -8.09 0.77 11.53
N LYS A 60 -8.82 1.85 11.82
CA LYS A 60 -9.10 2.92 10.85
C LYS A 60 -7.81 3.67 10.54
N ARG A 61 -7.65 4.11 9.30
CA ARG A 61 -6.39 4.72 8.85
C ARG A 61 -6.55 5.66 7.67
N ILE A 62 -5.59 6.57 7.58
CA ILE A 62 -5.31 7.43 6.44
C ILE A 62 -4.00 6.92 5.84
N ARG A 63 -3.96 6.56 4.55
CA ARG A 63 -2.75 6.06 3.89
C ARG A 63 -2.39 6.92 2.69
N THR A 64 -1.11 6.92 2.37
CA THR A 64 -0.58 7.22 1.05
C THR A 64 -0.03 5.94 0.44
N PRO A 65 0.37 5.93 -0.85
CA PRO A 65 1.00 4.75 -1.46
C PRO A 65 2.18 4.18 -0.66
N THR A 66 2.88 5.01 0.10
CA THR A 66 4.11 4.62 0.80
C THR A 66 3.97 4.52 2.31
N THR A 67 2.98 5.16 2.95
CA THR A 67 2.93 5.19 4.42
C THR A 67 1.51 5.39 4.98
N THR A 68 1.32 5.02 6.24
CA THR A 68 0.11 5.40 7.01
C THR A 68 0.35 6.72 7.72
N LEU A 69 -0.61 7.63 7.61
CA LEU A 69 -0.58 8.95 8.21
C LEU A 69 -1.39 8.99 9.51
N SER A 70 -0.86 9.70 10.51
CA SER A 70 -1.68 10.28 11.57
C SER A 70 -2.57 11.42 11.02
N ILE A 71 -3.64 11.74 11.75
CA ILE A 71 -4.46 12.92 11.44
C ILE A 71 -3.59 14.19 11.35
N GLN A 72 -2.60 14.35 12.25
CA GLN A 72 -1.71 15.52 12.23
C GLN A 72 -0.84 15.59 10.96
N GLN A 73 -0.31 14.46 10.50
CA GLN A 73 0.46 14.42 9.25
C GLN A 73 -0.42 14.72 8.03
N PHE A 74 -1.66 14.24 8.01
CA PHE A 74 -2.61 14.56 6.95
C PHE A 74 -2.99 16.05 6.93
N MET A 75 -3.14 16.65 8.10
CA MET A 75 -3.45 18.08 8.29
C MET A 75 -2.25 19.02 8.05
N ASP A 76 -1.05 18.49 7.80
CA ASP A 76 0.10 19.34 7.49
C ASP A 76 -0.14 20.05 6.16
N ASN A 77 -0.28 21.38 6.24
CA ASN A 77 -0.57 22.23 5.11
C ASN A 77 0.67 22.62 4.30
N THR A 78 1.87 22.16 4.69
CA THR A 78 3.09 22.38 3.91
C THR A 78 2.87 21.82 2.50
N PRO A 79 2.99 22.64 1.43
CA PRO A 79 2.88 22.16 0.06
C PRO A 79 3.92 21.08 -0.24
N PHE A 80 3.52 20.06 -1.00
CA PHE A 80 4.48 19.12 -1.55
C PHE A 80 5.43 19.81 -2.54
N PRO A 81 6.65 19.28 -2.77
CA PRO A 81 7.62 19.86 -3.70
C PRO A 81 7.02 20.25 -5.07
N GLY A 82 7.27 21.48 -5.51
CA GLY A 82 6.79 21.98 -6.81
C GLY A 82 5.28 22.32 -6.87
N ARG A 83 4.49 21.95 -5.86
CA ARG A 83 3.05 22.25 -5.80
C ARG A 83 2.76 23.58 -5.12
N ALA A 84 1.67 24.23 -5.53
CA ALA A 84 1.19 25.46 -4.92
C ALA A 84 0.09 25.22 -3.87
N GLU A 85 -0.63 24.09 -3.98
CA GLU A 85 -1.69 23.74 -3.04
C GLU A 85 -1.12 23.27 -1.69
N ALA A 86 -1.86 23.54 -0.62
CA ALA A 86 -1.51 23.09 0.73
C ALA A 86 -1.72 21.57 0.87
N GLY A 87 -0.70 20.85 1.34
CA GLY A 87 -0.77 19.42 1.61
C GLY A 87 -1.44 18.61 0.50
N PHE A 88 -2.49 17.86 0.85
CA PHE A 88 -3.24 17.00 -0.08
C PHE A 88 -4.37 17.72 -0.83
N ILE A 89 -4.60 19.02 -0.63
CA ILE A 89 -5.61 19.77 -1.40
C ILE A 89 -5.31 19.66 -2.90
N GLY A 90 -6.34 19.42 -3.72
CA GLY A 90 -6.22 19.17 -5.16
C GLY A 90 -5.68 17.79 -5.54
N GLY A 91 -5.26 16.98 -4.56
CA GLY A 91 -4.92 15.57 -4.75
C GLY A 91 -6.16 14.67 -4.79
N THR A 92 -5.93 13.38 -4.99
CA THR A 92 -6.96 12.34 -5.00
C THR A 92 -7.23 11.84 -3.59
N LEU A 93 -8.51 11.68 -3.25
CA LEU A 93 -9.00 10.96 -2.09
C LEU A 93 -9.77 9.74 -2.58
N ILE A 94 -9.49 8.57 -2.03
CA ILE A 94 -10.38 7.41 -2.03
C ILE A 94 -10.78 7.19 -0.56
N ALA A 95 -12.06 7.30 -0.25
CA ALA A 95 -12.57 7.05 1.09
C ALA A 95 -13.66 5.99 1.07
N GLU A 96 -13.57 5.04 2.00
CA GLU A 96 -14.50 3.93 2.14
C GLU A 96 -15.10 3.93 3.55
N GLY A 97 -16.40 3.70 3.64
CA GLY A 97 -17.09 3.71 4.92
C GLY A 97 -18.59 3.54 4.76
N THR A 98 -19.35 4.21 5.62
CA THR A 98 -20.81 4.09 5.63
C THR A 98 -21.51 5.43 5.56
N VAL A 99 -22.68 5.42 4.93
CA VAL A 99 -23.58 6.55 4.82
C VAL A 99 -24.90 6.19 5.48
N ASP A 100 -25.39 7.03 6.39
CA ASP A 100 -26.79 7.00 6.80
C ASP A 100 -27.61 7.80 5.79
N THR A 101 -28.36 7.11 4.94
CA THR A 101 -29.16 7.73 3.88
C THR A 101 -30.34 8.57 4.40
N ASN A 102 -30.66 8.47 5.70
CA ASN A 102 -31.65 9.34 6.33
C ASN A 102 -31.05 10.66 6.84
N MET A 103 -29.72 10.78 6.91
CA MET A 103 -29.04 11.99 7.33
C MET A 103 -28.99 13.01 6.19
N VAL A 104 -29.36 14.25 6.48
CA VAL A 104 -29.27 15.39 5.54
C VAL A 104 -28.49 16.52 6.22
N PRO A 105 -27.33 16.96 5.69
CA PRO A 105 -26.69 16.47 4.48
C PRO A 105 -26.17 15.03 4.61
N ILE A 106 -26.02 14.34 3.48
CA ILE A 106 -25.42 13.02 3.42
C ILE A 106 -23.93 13.15 3.76
N VAL A 107 -23.48 12.36 4.74
CA VAL A 107 -22.09 12.32 5.20
C VAL A 107 -21.56 10.89 5.08
N LEU A 108 -20.39 10.75 4.46
CA LEU A 108 -19.64 9.49 4.47
C LEU A 108 -18.81 9.41 5.75
N ASN A 109 -19.13 8.46 6.64
CA ASN A 109 -18.30 8.15 7.79
C ASN A 109 -17.22 7.15 7.39
N ALA A 110 -16.03 7.65 7.07
CA ALA A 110 -14.93 6.84 6.58
C ALA A 110 -14.35 5.93 7.68
N ASN A 111 -13.98 4.73 7.25
CA ASN A 111 -13.15 3.78 7.98
C ASN A 111 -11.72 3.78 7.41
N PHE A 112 -11.60 3.94 6.09
CA PHE A 112 -10.34 3.94 5.36
C PHE A 112 -10.30 5.15 4.43
N ILE A 113 -9.14 5.78 4.40
CA ILE A 113 -8.83 6.89 3.51
C ILE A 113 -7.49 6.57 2.86
N ASP A 114 -7.46 6.55 1.53
CA ASP A 114 -6.24 6.56 0.72
C ASP A 114 -6.13 7.92 0.03
N VAL A 115 -4.97 8.56 0.12
CA VAL A 115 -4.74 9.92 -0.37
C VAL A 115 -3.39 10.05 -1.04
N GLU A 116 -3.37 10.87 -2.09
CA GLU A 116 -2.17 11.17 -2.84
C GLU A 116 -2.31 12.51 -3.55
N PRO A 117 -1.19 13.23 -3.82
CA PRO A 117 -1.16 14.23 -4.89
C PRO A 117 -1.65 13.62 -6.20
N SER A 118 -2.08 14.44 -7.17
CA SER A 118 -2.56 13.97 -8.47
C SER A 118 -1.59 12.96 -9.11
N GLU A 119 -1.94 11.68 -9.05
CA GLU A 119 -1.06 10.59 -9.45
C GLU A 119 -0.79 10.62 -10.96
N SER A 120 0.42 10.26 -11.33
CA SER A 120 0.86 10.05 -12.69
C SER A 120 1.89 8.94 -12.68
N VAL A 121 1.89 8.14 -13.75
CA VAL A 121 2.89 7.10 -13.98
C VAL A 121 3.71 7.50 -15.20
N LEU A 122 5.03 7.60 -15.01
CA LEU A 122 5.98 7.86 -16.09
C LEU A 122 6.62 6.53 -16.51
N LEU A 123 6.46 6.15 -17.77
CA LEU A 123 7.02 4.92 -18.34
C LEU A 123 8.02 5.25 -19.44
N GLY A 124 9.15 4.55 -19.49
CA GLY A 124 10.13 4.75 -20.53
C GLY A 124 11.46 4.06 -20.29
N ALA A 125 12.52 4.68 -20.81
CA ALA A 125 13.89 4.27 -20.56
C ALA A 125 14.66 5.37 -19.84
N VAL A 126 15.62 4.99 -19.01
CA VAL A 126 16.50 5.95 -18.34
C VAL A 126 17.41 6.61 -19.37
N THR A 127 17.30 7.94 -19.47
CA THR A 127 18.03 8.78 -20.42
C THR A 127 19.17 9.57 -19.78
N GLN A 128 19.17 9.70 -18.46
CA GLN A 128 20.23 10.33 -17.66
C GLN A 128 20.29 9.65 -16.28
N ASN A 129 21.49 9.46 -15.75
CA ASN A 129 21.73 8.90 -14.42
C ASN A 129 23.06 9.40 -13.82
N ASP A 130 23.22 10.71 -13.72
CA ASP A 130 24.46 11.31 -13.24
C ASP A 130 24.52 11.34 -11.71
N ALA A 131 25.67 10.93 -11.17
CA ALA A 131 25.91 11.00 -9.73
C ALA A 131 25.89 12.47 -9.25
N GLY A 132 25.29 12.73 -8.09
CA GLY A 132 25.17 14.07 -7.52
C GLY A 132 24.37 14.08 -6.23
N SER A 133 24.26 15.26 -5.60
CA SER A 133 23.38 15.51 -4.47
C SER A 133 22.59 16.80 -4.74
N PRO A 134 21.35 16.73 -5.26
CA PRO A 134 20.61 15.49 -5.60
C PRO A 134 21.16 14.78 -6.85
N ARG A 135 20.92 13.47 -6.94
CA ARG A 135 21.20 12.67 -8.15
C ARG A 135 20.34 13.17 -9.31
N GLN A 136 20.91 13.23 -10.50
CA GLN A 136 20.19 13.65 -11.70
C GLN A 136 19.79 12.42 -12.51
N ILE A 137 18.50 12.08 -12.45
CA ILE A 137 17.94 10.95 -13.17
C ILE A 137 16.76 11.41 -14.03
N SER A 138 16.63 10.84 -15.23
CA SER A 138 15.51 11.13 -16.13
C SER A 138 15.02 9.89 -16.86
N ILE A 139 13.70 9.84 -17.09
CA ILE A 139 13.06 8.86 -17.97
C ILE A 139 12.54 9.62 -19.20
N ASN A 140 12.92 9.18 -20.40
CA ASN A 140 12.54 9.84 -21.67
C ASN A 140 12.81 11.36 -21.68
N GLY A 141 13.89 11.80 -21.04
CA GLY A 141 14.26 13.21 -20.90
C GLY A 141 13.47 14.01 -19.86
N ALA A 142 12.45 13.43 -19.22
CA ALA A 142 11.75 14.05 -18.12
C ALA A 142 12.59 13.91 -16.83
N PRO A 143 13.01 15.01 -16.19
CA PRO A 143 13.76 14.94 -14.94
C PRO A 143 12.88 14.35 -13.85
N ILE A 144 13.52 13.57 -12.97
CA ILE A 144 12.87 12.93 -11.83
C ILE A 144 13.53 13.44 -10.55
N SER A 145 12.70 13.73 -9.56
CA SER A 145 13.13 14.01 -8.20
C SER A 145 12.38 13.10 -7.24
N MET A 146 13.14 12.22 -6.60
CA MET A 146 12.58 11.36 -5.57
C MET A 146 12.07 12.19 -4.39
N LEU A 147 10.86 11.90 -3.95
CA LEU A 147 10.22 12.55 -2.82
C LEU A 147 10.85 12.11 -1.51
N THR A 148 11.07 13.09 -0.63
CA THR A 148 11.64 12.94 0.71
C THR A 148 10.69 13.44 1.80
N ASP A 149 9.47 13.81 1.44
CA ASP A 149 8.45 14.26 2.39
C ASP A 149 7.93 13.05 3.17
N ALA A 150 7.97 13.09 4.50
CA ALA A 150 7.58 11.95 5.33
C ALA A 150 6.11 11.51 5.13
N ARG A 151 5.25 12.36 4.56
CA ARG A 151 3.87 12.02 4.21
C ARG A 151 3.79 11.14 2.96
N LEU A 152 4.75 11.25 2.05
CA LEU A 152 4.81 10.54 0.77
C LEU A 152 6.25 10.52 0.27
N CYS A 153 6.97 9.41 0.51
CA CYS A 153 8.37 9.26 0.11
C CYS A 153 8.68 7.80 -0.19
N SER A 154 9.68 7.59 -1.05
CA SER A 154 10.16 6.24 -1.42
C SER A 154 10.78 5.44 -0.27
N ASN A 155 11.09 6.09 0.86
CA ASN A 155 11.67 5.46 2.03
C ASN A 155 11.02 5.98 3.33
N PRO A 156 9.87 5.42 3.73
CA PRO A 156 9.16 5.84 4.94
C PRO A 156 9.99 5.75 6.23
N ASP A 157 10.90 4.78 6.32
CA ASP A 157 11.77 4.57 7.48
C ASP A 157 12.89 5.62 7.56
N ASN A 158 13.32 6.16 6.40
CA ASN A 158 14.29 7.23 6.31
C ASN A 158 14.01 8.16 5.12
N PRO A 159 13.06 9.11 5.26
CA PRO A 159 12.59 9.95 4.14
C PRO A 159 13.70 10.72 3.42
N GLY A 160 14.80 11.04 4.10
CA GLY A 160 15.95 11.73 3.50
C GLY A 160 16.83 10.87 2.59
N GLN A 161 16.58 9.56 2.49
CA GLN A 161 17.36 8.61 1.71
C GLN A 161 16.46 7.83 0.74
N PRO A 162 16.22 8.35 -0.48
CA PRO A 162 15.38 7.67 -1.45
C PRO A 162 15.83 6.26 -1.80
N ILE A 163 14.87 5.36 -1.97
CA ILE A 163 15.09 3.99 -2.42
C ILE A 163 14.72 3.89 -3.90
N TYR A 164 15.54 3.18 -4.66
CA TYR A 164 15.28 2.77 -6.04
C TYR A 164 15.12 1.26 -6.01
N VAL A 165 14.08 0.73 -6.65
CA VAL A 165 13.85 -0.72 -6.69
C VAL A 165 14.06 -1.27 -8.09
N ASN A 166 14.39 -2.55 -8.19
CA ASN A 166 14.28 -3.28 -9.45
C ASN A 166 12.85 -3.82 -9.67
N GLN A 167 12.59 -4.39 -10.84
CA GLN A 167 11.34 -5.07 -11.21
C GLN A 167 10.90 -6.21 -10.27
N TYR A 168 11.75 -6.61 -9.33
CA TYR A 168 11.44 -7.64 -8.33
C TYR A 168 11.11 -7.03 -6.97
N GLY A 169 11.07 -5.70 -6.85
CA GLY A 169 10.81 -4.98 -5.61
C GLY A 169 12.00 -4.91 -4.64
N PHE A 170 13.22 -5.25 -5.07
CA PHE A 170 14.41 -5.14 -4.22
C PHE A 170 15.12 -3.81 -4.40
N ALA A 171 15.56 -3.21 -3.30
CA ALA A 171 16.37 -2.01 -3.33
C ALA A 171 17.69 -2.22 -4.07
N ILE A 172 18.01 -1.34 -5.01
CA ILE A 172 19.24 -1.36 -5.81
C ILE A 172 20.09 -0.11 -5.59
N ASN A 173 21.39 -0.24 -5.84
CA ASN A 173 22.28 0.90 -5.94
C ASN A 173 21.93 1.69 -7.21
N PRO A 174 21.51 2.97 -7.13
CA PRO A 174 21.12 3.74 -8.30
C PRO A 174 22.27 3.95 -9.30
N ALA A 175 23.53 3.81 -8.88
CA ALA A 175 24.67 3.86 -9.80
C ALA A 175 24.72 2.68 -10.79
N SER A 176 24.01 1.58 -10.52
CA SER A 176 23.95 0.39 -11.38
C SER A 176 22.88 0.48 -12.48
N ILE A 177 22.01 1.49 -12.43
CA ILE A 177 20.96 1.71 -13.43
C ILE A 177 21.62 2.10 -14.76
N GLN A 178 21.36 1.30 -15.80
CA GLN A 178 21.94 1.48 -17.12
C GLN A 178 21.14 2.50 -17.95
N LEU A 179 21.85 3.27 -18.77
CA LEU A 179 21.24 4.17 -19.75
C LEU A 179 20.78 3.37 -20.98
N GLY A 180 19.63 3.73 -21.56
CA GLY A 180 18.98 3.01 -22.66
C GLY A 180 19.66 3.08 -24.04
N SER A 181 20.99 3.00 -24.12
CA SER A 181 21.77 3.24 -25.36
C SER A 181 21.94 2.04 -26.29
N SER A 182 21.72 0.79 -25.85
CA SER A 182 21.83 -0.40 -26.69
C SER A 182 20.67 -1.38 -26.55
N GLU A 183 20.16 -1.57 -25.33
CA GLU A 183 18.89 -2.24 -25.03
C GLU A 183 18.19 -1.40 -23.97
N ALA A 184 17.09 -0.74 -24.33
CA ALA A 184 16.35 0.09 -23.41
C ALA A 184 15.68 -0.79 -22.34
N VAL A 185 16.20 -0.74 -21.12
CA VAL A 185 15.56 -1.40 -19.97
C VAL A 185 14.32 -0.57 -19.60
N PRO A 186 13.11 -1.17 -19.63
CA PRO A 186 11.90 -0.45 -19.26
C PRO A 186 12.01 0.02 -17.82
N THR A 187 11.59 1.23 -17.54
CA THR A 187 11.68 1.86 -16.22
C THR A 187 10.41 2.65 -15.99
N SER A 188 9.88 2.59 -14.77
CA SER A 188 8.71 3.34 -14.35
C SER A 188 9.02 4.22 -13.15
N ALA A 189 8.25 5.30 -13.02
CA ALA A 189 8.18 6.09 -11.80
C ALA A 189 6.73 6.49 -11.53
N GLU A 190 6.31 6.36 -10.28
CA GLU A 190 4.98 6.78 -9.81
C GLU A 190 5.13 8.02 -8.93
N GLY A 191 4.25 8.99 -9.13
CA GLY A 191 4.42 10.32 -8.57
C GLY A 191 3.46 11.34 -9.14
N TYR A 192 3.89 12.60 -9.20
CA TYR A 192 3.15 13.68 -9.85
C TYR A 192 4.09 14.61 -10.62
N TYR A 193 3.57 15.28 -11.64
CA TYR A 193 4.35 16.26 -12.41
C TYR A 193 4.05 17.69 -11.93
N ALA A 194 5.06 18.41 -11.46
CA ALA A 194 4.92 19.79 -11.01
C ALA A 194 6.20 20.60 -11.29
N ALA A 195 6.06 21.89 -11.54
CA ALA A 195 7.18 22.82 -11.75
C ALA A 195 8.26 22.33 -12.76
N GLY A 196 7.86 21.58 -13.79
CA GLY A 196 8.77 21.07 -14.81
C GLY A 196 9.49 19.75 -14.45
N ASN A 197 9.13 19.12 -13.34
CA ASN A 197 9.82 17.96 -12.78
C ASN A 197 8.83 16.86 -12.40
N PHE A 198 9.24 15.60 -12.53
CA PHE A 198 8.45 14.47 -12.08
C PHE A 198 8.87 14.10 -10.64
N HIS A 199 7.98 14.33 -9.69
CA HIS A 199 8.21 14.08 -8.28
C HIS A 199 7.75 12.68 -7.91
N ALA A 200 8.69 11.75 -7.77
CA ALA A 200 8.40 10.32 -7.65
C ALA A 200 8.44 9.82 -6.19
N PHE A 201 7.44 9.04 -5.77
CA PHE A 201 7.49 8.26 -4.53
C PHE A 201 7.86 6.80 -4.79
N LEU A 202 7.78 6.32 -6.03
CA LEU A 202 8.29 5.02 -6.45
C LEU A 202 9.11 5.18 -7.73
N PHE A 203 10.24 4.48 -7.81
CA PHE A 203 11.04 4.34 -9.01
C PHE A 203 11.41 2.87 -9.18
N GLU A 204 10.96 2.26 -10.26
CA GLU A 204 11.23 0.86 -10.58
C GLU A 204 12.07 0.76 -11.85
N TYR A 205 13.26 0.19 -11.70
CA TYR A 205 14.13 -0.16 -12.81
C TYR A 205 13.81 -1.57 -13.32
N GLY A 206 13.50 -1.72 -14.59
CA GLY A 206 13.13 -3.02 -15.19
C GLY A 206 14.27 -4.03 -15.31
N GLY A 207 15.48 -3.68 -14.87
CA GLY A 207 16.64 -4.57 -14.84
C GLY A 207 16.96 -4.98 -13.41
N SER A 208 17.86 -5.95 -13.24
CA SER A 208 18.21 -6.46 -11.91
C SER A 208 18.94 -5.45 -11.04
N GLY A 209 19.88 -4.70 -11.61
CA GLY A 209 20.77 -3.78 -10.89
C GLY A 209 21.66 -4.47 -9.86
N ASP A 210 22.54 -3.70 -9.23
CA ASP A 210 23.30 -4.16 -8.06
C ASP A 210 22.44 -3.95 -6.81
N LEU A 211 22.22 -5.00 -6.02
CA LEU A 211 21.45 -4.89 -4.76
C LEU A 211 22.09 -3.89 -3.80
N ALA A 212 21.27 -3.05 -3.15
CA ALA A 212 21.74 -2.06 -2.18
C ALA A 212 22.21 -2.71 -0.85
N VAL A 213 21.72 -3.91 -0.54
CA VAL A 213 22.07 -4.63 0.69
C VAL A 213 23.50 -5.15 0.64
N VAL A 214 24.25 -4.94 1.73
CA VAL A 214 25.64 -5.38 1.87
C VAL A 214 25.77 -6.37 3.05
N PRO A 215 26.33 -7.57 2.85
CA PRO A 215 26.72 -8.12 1.55
C PRO A 215 25.49 -8.45 0.68
N PRO A 216 25.63 -8.46 -0.66
CA PRO A 216 24.56 -8.89 -1.57
C PRO A 216 24.09 -10.34 -1.32
N THR A 217 24.87 -11.11 -0.56
CA THR A 217 24.57 -12.46 -0.09
C THR A 217 23.66 -12.48 1.14
N THR A 218 23.01 -11.37 1.50
CA THR A 218 21.94 -11.40 2.50
C THR A 218 20.64 -11.87 1.83
N PRO A 219 19.98 -12.92 2.34
CA PRO A 219 18.68 -13.38 1.85
C PRO A 219 17.65 -12.25 1.91
N GLN A 220 16.87 -12.09 0.84
CA GLN A 220 15.81 -11.10 0.75
C GLN A 220 14.57 -11.74 0.12
N LEU A 221 13.41 -11.27 0.56
CA LEU A 221 12.09 -11.59 0.02
C LEU A 221 11.36 -10.29 -0.30
N SER A 222 10.59 -10.30 -1.38
CA SER A 222 9.64 -9.24 -1.70
C SER A 222 8.28 -9.88 -1.95
N ILE A 223 7.22 -9.17 -1.57
CA ILE A 223 5.84 -9.57 -1.88
C ILE A 223 5.33 -8.60 -2.95
N GLU A 224 5.10 -9.11 -4.16
CA GLU A 224 4.57 -8.33 -5.28
C GLU A 224 3.04 -8.17 -5.14
N ARG A 225 2.37 -9.23 -4.69
CA ARG A 225 0.92 -9.24 -4.52
C ARG A 225 0.51 -10.18 -3.41
N ALA A 226 -0.50 -9.76 -2.67
CA ALA A 226 -1.13 -10.52 -1.61
C ALA A 226 -2.63 -10.25 -1.63
N ASP A 227 -3.41 -11.22 -2.09
CA ASP A 227 -4.86 -11.12 -2.11
C ASP A 227 -5.49 -12.08 -1.11
N TYR A 228 -6.56 -11.61 -0.48
CA TYR A 228 -7.44 -12.42 0.37
C TYR A 228 -8.89 -12.23 -0.07
N ARG A 229 -9.58 -13.36 -0.24
CA ARG A 229 -11.03 -13.38 -0.46
C ARG A 229 -11.69 -14.34 0.51
N GLU A 230 -12.84 -13.94 1.02
CA GLU A 230 -13.73 -14.77 1.82
C GLU A 230 -14.98 -15.11 1.02
N ASP A 231 -15.31 -16.40 0.96
CA ASP A 231 -16.56 -16.91 0.35
C ASP A 231 -17.27 -17.79 1.39
N GLY A 232 -17.94 -17.13 2.33
CA GLY A 232 -18.63 -17.77 3.45
C GLY A 232 -17.69 -18.54 4.38
N SER A 233 -17.65 -19.87 4.25
CA SER A 233 -16.76 -20.73 5.05
C SER A 233 -15.39 -20.97 4.41
N LEU A 234 -15.24 -20.63 3.13
CA LEU A 234 -14.02 -20.80 2.37
C LEU A 234 -13.22 -19.50 2.33
N VAL A 235 -11.91 -19.66 2.28
CA VAL A 235 -10.97 -18.57 2.07
C VAL A 235 -10.07 -18.88 0.88
N HIS A 236 -9.77 -17.84 0.12
CA HIS A 236 -8.85 -17.89 -1.00
C HIS A 236 -7.68 -16.95 -0.72
N TYR A 237 -6.47 -17.46 -0.91
CA TYR A 237 -5.23 -16.69 -0.86
C TYR A 237 -4.54 -16.81 -2.22
N ASP A 238 -4.19 -15.69 -2.85
CA ASP A 238 -3.25 -15.65 -3.98
C ASP A 238 -2.13 -14.69 -3.62
N VAL A 239 -0.95 -15.24 -3.38
CA VAL A 239 0.22 -14.49 -2.93
C VAL A 239 1.40 -14.83 -3.82
N ARG A 240 2.15 -13.82 -4.25
CA ARG A 240 3.36 -14.02 -5.04
C ARG A 240 4.39 -12.94 -4.78
N GLY A 241 5.62 -13.25 -5.14
CA GLY A 241 6.72 -12.30 -5.07
C GLY A 241 8.03 -12.92 -5.51
N PHE A 242 9.13 -12.35 -5.02
CA PHE A 242 10.48 -12.77 -5.41
C PHE A 242 11.36 -13.07 -4.21
N ALA A 243 12.43 -13.82 -4.46
CA ALA A 243 13.48 -14.14 -3.50
C ALA A 243 14.85 -14.02 -4.17
N THR A 244 15.85 -13.49 -3.47
CA THR A 244 17.24 -13.46 -3.96
C THR A 244 17.90 -14.83 -3.79
N ARG A 245 18.86 -15.20 -4.65
CA ARG A 245 19.63 -16.46 -4.55
C ARG A 245 21.13 -16.26 -4.35
N PHE A 246 21.62 -15.01 -4.33
CA PHE A 246 23.07 -14.72 -4.28
C PHE A 246 23.76 -15.25 -3.02
N HIS A 247 22.99 -15.58 -1.98
CA HIS A 247 23.45 -16.18 -0.73
C HIS A 247 23.64 -17.70 -0.81
N LEU A 248 23.02 -18.36 -1.80
CA LEU A 248 23.09 -19.80 -1.96
C LEU A 248 24.32 -20.24 -2.75
N PRO A 249 24.92 -21.40 -2.44
CA PRO A 249 25.94 -22.01 -3.27
C PRO A 249 25.43 -22.29 -4.69
N ASN A 250 26.33 -22.24 -5.68
CA ASN A 250 26.00 -22.62 -7.05
C ASN A 250 25.47 -24.06 -7.11
N GLY A 251 24.30 -24.25 -7.72
CA GLY A 251 23.64 -25.56 -7.84
C GLY A 251 22.84 -25.99 -6.59
N ALA A 252 22.71 -25.13 -5.58
CA ALA A 252 21.78 -25.36 -4.47
C ALA A 252 20.34 -25.55 -4.98
N PRO A 253 19.49 -26.31 -4.27
CA PRO A 253 18.07 -26.38 -4.57
C PRO A 253 17.42 -25.00 -4.50
N ASN A 254 16.21 -24.89 -5.07
CA ASN A 254 15.40 -23.68 -4.94
C ASN A 254 15.07 -23.41 -3.47
N GLN A 255 14.81 -22.15 -3.13
CA GLN A 255 14.39 -21.79 -1.78
C GLN A 255 13.02 -22.39 -1.46
N SER A 256 12.80 -22.67 -0.18
CA SER A 256 11.54 -23.12 0.38
C SER A 256 10.87 -21.94 1.06
N ILE A 257 9.78 -21.45 0.46
CA ILE A 257 9.03 -20.31 0.99
C ILE A 257 7.72 -20.82 1.60
N ASP A 258 7.50 -20.56 2.88
CA ASP A 258 6.25 -20.83 3.58
C ASP A 258 5.45 -19.54 3.76
N ILE A 259 4.14 -19.62 3.54
CA ILE A 259 3.22 -18.49 3.72
C ILE A 259 2.41 -18.68 5.00
N TYR A 260 2.29 -17.61 5.76
CA TYR A 260 1.53 -17.55 7.01
C TYR A 260 0.52 -16.41 6.96
N ARG A 261 -0.60 -16.59 7.65
CA ARG A 261 -1.41 -15.46 8.13
C ARG A 261 -0.93 -15.04 9.51
N LEU A 262 -0.97 -13.74 9.76
CA LEU A 262 -0.76 -13.15 11.08
C LEU A 262 -2.11 -12.65 11.62
N ASP A 263 -2.58 -13.30 12.68
CA ASP A 263 -3.83 -12.95 13.34
C ASP A 263 -3.55 -12.29 14.69
N PHE A 264 -4.32 -11.25 15.01
CA PHE A 264 -4.20 -10.59 16.31
C PHE A 264 -4.88 -11.42 17.40
N ASN A 265 -4.11 -11.85 18.39
CA ASN A 265 -4.65 -12.46 19.59
C ASN A 265 -4.94 -11.36 20.63
N PRO A 266 -6.22 -11.05 20.93
CA PRO A 266 -6.57 -10.00 21.88
C PRO A 266 -6.18 -10.34 23.33
N ALA A 267 -5.99 -11.62 23.67
CA ALA A 267 -5.59 -12.03 25.02
C ALA A 267 -4.11 -11.75 25.29
N THR A 268 -3.25 -11.87 24.28
CA THR A 268 -1.81 -11.61 24.40
C THR A 268 -1.41 -10.24 23.86
N GLY A 269 -2.24 -9.61 23.04
CA GLY A 269 -1.93 -8.38 22.33
C GLY A 269 -0.89 -8.57 21.22
N LEU A 270 -0.59 -9.81 20.82
CA LEU A 270 0.43 -10.15 19.83
C LEU A 270 -0.20 -10.76 18.57
N HIS A 271 0.55 -10.71 17.47
CA HIS A 271 0.20 -11.43 16.25
C HIS A 271 0.69 -12.89 16.32
N GLU A 272 -0.21 -13.83 16.05
CA GLU A 272 0.08 -15.26 16.00
C GLU A 272 0.24 -15.73 14.55
N ARG A 273 1.28 -16.52 14.30
CA ARG A 273 1.58 -17.10 12.99
C ARG A 273 0.77 -18.36 12.78
N MET A 274 -0.08 -18.40 11.75
CA MET A 274 -0.72 -19.64 11.30
C MET A 274 -0.31 -19.94 9.87
N ARG A 275 0.32 -21.10 9.68
CA ARG A 275 0.79 -21.55 8.36
C ARG A 275 -0.40 -21.78 7.44
N ILE A 276 -0.33 -21.24 6.24
CA ILE A 276 -1.28 -21.51 5.15
C ILE A 276 -0.75 -22.71 4.37
N ASP A 277 0.37 -22.54 3.67
CA ASP A 277 1.01 -23.58 2.88
C ASP A 277 2.43 -23.18 2.45
N SER A 278 3.13 -24.07 1.74
CA SER A 278 4.37 -23.77 1.01
C SER A 278 4.07 -23.22 -0.38
N ALA A 279 4.85 -22.24 -0.82
CA ALA A 279 4.78 -21.68 -2.17
C ALA A 279 5.55 -22.53 -3.18
N ASP A 280 5.08 -22.56 -4.42
CA ASP A 280 5.84 -23.04 -5.57
C ASP A 280 6.93 -22.03 -5.91
N VAL A 281 8.14 -22.52 -6.25
CA VAL A 281 9.31 -21.66 -6.52
C VAL A 281 9.94 -21.99 -7.86
N GLU A 282 10.13 -20.95 -8.68
CA GLU A 282 10.65 -21.02 -10.04
C GLU A 282 11.80 -20.03 -10.23
N THR A 283 12.95 -20.50 -10.72
CA THR A 283 14.06 -19.64 -11.12
C THR A 283 13.65 -18.77 -12.29
N ARG A 284 13.82 -17.45 -12.17
CA ARG A 284 13.49 -16.50 -13.25
C ARG A 284 14.72 -16.12 -14.04
N GLU A 285 15.73 -15.64 -13.34
CA GLU A 285 17.02 -15.29 -13.90
C GLU A 285 18.12 -15.56 -12.87
N THR A 286 19.38 -15.36 -13.27
CA THR A 286 20.51 -15.56 -12.38
C THR A 286 20.37 -14.68 -11.13
N GLY A 287 20.26 -15.33 -9.97
CA GLY A 287 20.18 -14.63 -8.68
C GLY A 287 18.78 -14.35 -8.17
N TYR A 288 17.71 -14.68 -8.91
CA TYR A 288 16.33 -14.41 -8.49
C TYR A 288 15.38 -15.59 -8.75
N GLU A 289 14.47 -15.81 -7.79
CA GLU A 289 13.37 -16.76 -7.90
C GLU A 289 12.05 -16.03 -7.75
N ARG A 290 11.04 -16.51 -8.47
CA ARG A 290 9.65 -16.17 -8.22
C ARG A 290 9.05 -17.26 -7.34
N TRP A 291 8.31 -16.84 -6.32
CA TRP A 291 7.50 -17.73 -5.51
C TRP A 291 6.02 -17.38 -5.66
N ARG A 292 5.14 -18.38 -5.61
CA ARG A 292 3.69 -18.19 -5.65
C ARG A 292 2.96 -19.23 -4.82
N LEU A 293 1.92 -18.79 -4.12
CA LEU A 293 0.93 -19.64 -3.49
C LEU A 293 -0.47 -19.25 -3.96
N SER A 294 -1.23 -20.23 -4.45
CA SER A 294 -2.67 -20.13 -4.62
C SER A 294 -3.33 -21.18 -3.74
N HIS A 295 -3.95 -20.77 -2.64
CA HIS A 295 -4.57 -21.67 -1.67
C HIS A 295 -6.08 -21.43 -1.60
N THR A 296 -6.85 -22.52 -1.53
CA THR A 296 -8.28 -22.48 -1.24
C THR A 296 -8.56 -23.52 -0.16
N GLY A 297 -9.20 -23.08 0.93
CA GLY A 297 -9.46 -23.96 2.06
C GLY A 297 -10.47 -23.40 3.04
N ASN A 298 -10.77 -24.19 4.06
CA ASN A 298 -11.52 -23.66 5.20
C ASN A 298 -10.65 -22.66 5.95
N ARG A 299 -11.28 -21.64 6.52
CA ARG A 299 -10.57 -20.60 7.28
C ARG A 299 -9.65 -21.22 8.36
N PRO A 300 -8.31 -21.02 8.29
CA PRO A 300 -7.39 -21.50 9.32
C PRO A 300 -7.72 -20.83 10.66
N GLY A 301 -7.91 -21.63 11.72
CA GLY A 301 -8.37 -21.17 13.03
C GLY A 301 -9.91 -21.23 13.25
N GLY A 302 -10.68 -21.66 12.24
CA GLY A 302 -12.14 -21.82 12.31
C GLY A 302 -12.93 -20.50 12.24
N PHE A 303 -14.23 -20.55 12.57
CA PHE A 303 -15.17 -19.43 12.43
C PHE A 303 -14.82 -18.15 13.22
N ARG A 304 -13.80 -18.18 14.09
CA ARG A 304 -13.43 -17.05 14.96
C ARG A 304 -12.30 -16.18 14.42
N SER A 305 -11.48 -16.69 13.50
CA SER A 305 -10.51 -15.81 12.85
C SER A 305 -11.27 -14.91 11.87
N GLY A 306 -11.01 -13.61 11.90
CA GLY A 306 -11.52 -12.69 10.86
C GLY A 306 -10.68 -12.82 9.59
N PRO A 307 -10.77 -11.85 8.66
CA PRO A 307 -9.74 -11.68 7.64
C PRO A 307 -8.35 -11.55 8.29
N PRO A 308 -7.28 -12.07 7.67
CA PRO A 308 -5.92 -11.91 8.16
C PRO A 308 -5.56 -10.42 8.25
N ARG A 309 -4.80 -10.03 9.28
CA ARG A 309 -4.26 -8.66 9.33
C ARG A 309 -3.06 -8.50 8.40
N PHE A 310 -2.19 -9.51 8.39
CA PHE A 310 -1.05 -9.57 7.49
C PHE A 310 -0.91 -10.97 6.91
N LEU A 311 -0.31 -11.03 5.72
CA LEU A 311 0.31 -12.24 5.19
C LEU A 311 1.82 -12.10 5.33
N MET A 312 2.48 -13.20 5.66
CA MET A 312 3.92 -13.25 5.87
C MET A 312 4.51 -14.37 5.05
N ALA A 313 5.49 -14.05 4.21
CA ALA A 313 6.32 -15.01 3.51
C ALA A 313 7.59 -15.27 4.33
N VAL A 314 7.95 -16.54 4.51
CA VAL A 314 9.14 -16.95 5.26
C VAL A 314 10.00 -17.84 4.38
N ASN A 315 11.25 -17.45 4.18
CA ASN A 315 12.27 -18.31 3.61
C ASN A 315 12.78 -19.26 4.70
N VAL A 316 12.35 -20.52 4.61
CA VAL A 316 12.63 -21.55 5.61
C VAL A 316 14.11 -21.94 5.63
N ASN A 317 14.82 -21.78 4.51
CA ASN A 317 16.23 -22.12 4.42
C ASN A 317 17.11 -21.17 5.26
N GLU A 318 16.69 -19.91 5.39
CA GLU A 318 17.52 -18.83 5.92
C GLU A 318 16.90 -18.10 7.12
N ASN A 319 15.70 -18.50 7.55
CA ASN A 319 14.91 -17.83 8.59
C ASN A 319 14.69 -16.32 8.34
N PHE A 320 14.59 -15.93 7.07
CA PHE A 320 14.23 -14.56 6.67
C PHE A 320 12.73 -14.47 6.39
N SER A 321 12.09 -13.36 6.74
CA SER A 321 10.65 -13.18 6.51
C SER A 321 10.31 -11.78 6.07
N GLU A 322 9.31 -11.68 5.19
CA GLU A 322 8.70 -10.44 4.74
C GLU A 322 7.20 -10.50 5.03
N GLN A 323 6.56 -9.36 5.33
CA GLN A 323 5.13 -9.31 5.60
C GLN A 323 4.45 -8.15 4.88
N THR A 324 3.21 -8.36 4.47
CA THR A 324 2.39 -7.32 3.86
C THR A 324 0.95 -7.46 4.33
N GLU A 325 0.19 -6.39 4.21
CA GLU A 325 -1.25 -6.46 4.34
C GLU A 325 -1.87 -6.97 3.04
N PRO A 326 -2.75 -7.97 3.09
CA PRO A 326 -3.43 -8.41 1.88
C PRO A 326 -4.47 -7.38 1.44
N ASP A 327 -4.67 -7.28 0.13
CA ASP A 327 -5.87 -6.70 -0.45
C ASP A 327 -7.08 -7.58 -0.05
N ILE A 328 -7.95 -7.05 0.80
CA ILE A 328 -9.13 -7.75 1.31
C ILE A 328 -10.29 -7.40 0.39
N ARG A 329 -10.77 -8.40 -0.36
CA ARG A 329 -11.97 -8.27 -1.18
C ARG A 329 -13.12 -9.01 -0.50
N GLU A 330 -14.12 -8.25 -0.05
CA GLU A 330 -15.39 -8.76 0.45
C GLU A 330 -16.37 -8.83 -0.75
N ASP A 331 -17.09 -9.94 -0.91
CA ASP A 331 -18.17 -10.09 -1.91
C ASP A 331 -19.53 -9.63 -1.34
#